data_AF-A0AAV5Y8C9-F1
#
_entry.id   AF-A0AAV5Y8C9-F1
#
_cell.length_a   1.000
_cell.length_b   1.000
_cell.length_c   1.000
_cell.angle_alpha   90.00
_cell.angle_beta   90.00
_cell.angle_gamma   90.00
#
_symmetry.space_group_name_H-M   'P 1'
#
loop_
_entity.id
_entity.type
_entity.pdbx_description
1 polymer ?
#
loop_
_entity_poly.entity_id
_entity_poly.type
_entity_poly.pdbx_seq_one_letter_code
_entity_poly.pdbx_strand_id
1 'polypeptide(L)'
;MLVLLAAAVAAAQNGFRITYDVDRSRADRARLTGQVVNERPEDVFEVSVTAEALDARGKVLARGIAYVDSRIGRGDGRPFSMSVPTVAGTTNFRVVVSSFRAGYGNQSQGP
;
A
#
# COMPACT_ATOMS: atom_id res chain seq x y z
N MET A 1 -19.91 2.37 21.07
CA MET A 1 -19.44 3.58 20.37
C MET A 1 -18.91 3.14 19.02
N LEU A 2 -19.61 3.48 17.94
CA LEU A 2 -19.24 3.13 16.58
C LEU A 2 -18.28 4.22 16.07
N VAL A 3 -17.02 3.87 15.78
CA VAL A 3 -16.08 4.81 15.16
C VAL A 3 -16.34 4.76 13.66
N LEU A 4 -16.85 5.85 13.08
CA LEU A 4 -16.87 6.01 11.64
C LEU A 4 -15.43 6.27 11.17
N LEU A 5 -14.89 5.35 10.37
CA LEU A 5 -13.62 5.54 9.70
C LEU A 5 -13.81 6.52 8.54
N ALA A 6 -13.08 7.64 8.59
CA ALA A 6 -12.91 8.49 7.42
C ALA A 6 -12.04 7.74 6.40
N ALA A 7 -12.67 7.22 5.35
CA ALA A 7 -11.95 6.76 4.18
C ALA A 7 -11.32 7.99 3.51
N ALA A 8 -10.01 8.17 3.68
CA ALA A 8 -9.27 9.13 2.86
C ALA A 8 -9.44 8.73 1.39
N VAL A 9 -9.65 9.70 0.50
CA VAL A 9 -9.64 9.43 -0.95
C VAL A 9 -8.30 8.80 -1.30
N ALA A 10 -8.35 7.53 -1.71
CA ALA A 10 -7.25 6.84 -2.33
C ALA A 10 -6.93 7.57 -3.63
N ALA A 11 -6.00 8.52 -3.59
CA ALA A 11 -5.42 9.05 -4.82
C ALA A 11 -4.86 7.86 -5.59
N ALA A 12 -5.23 7.70 -6.85
CA ALA A 12 -4.63 6.71 -7.73
C ALA A 12 -3.15 7.07 -7.87
N GLN A 13 -2.30 6.46 -7.05
CA GLN A 13 -0.88 6.75 -7.04
C GLN A 13 -0.25 5.94 -8.17
N ASN A 14 0.16 6.63 -9.24
CA ASN A 14 0.82 6.00 -10.37
C ASN A 14 0.01 4.83 -10.99
N GLY A 15 -1.32 4.99 -11.05
CA GLY A 15 -2.23 3.96 -11.56
C GLY A 15 -2.55 2.83 -10.58
N PHE A 16 -2.36 3.03 -9.27
CA PHE A 16 -2.79 2.09 -8.23
C PHE A 16 -3.80 2.73 -7.29
N ARG A 17 -4.90 2.01 -7.00
CA ARG A 17 -5.74 2.31 -5.83
C ARG A 17 -5.15 1.64 -4.61
N ILE A 18 -5.09 2.35 -3.49
CA ILE A 18 -4.71 1.75 -2.21
C ILE A 18 -5.74 2.12 -1.16
N THR A 19 -6.31 1.11 -0.50
CA THR A 19 -7.18 1.29 0.68
C THR A 19 -6.59 0.53 1.85
N TYR A 20 -6.62 1.09 3.05
CA TYR A 20 -6.09 0.40 4.23
C TYR A 20 -6.71 0.93 5.52
N ASP A 21 -6.67 0.06 6.51
CA ASP A 21 -6.96 0.35 7.91
C ASP A 21 -5.66 0.39 8.72
N VAL A 22 -5.68 1.18 9.79
CA VAL A 22 -4.55 1.29 10.73
C VAL A 22 -5.02 0.81 12.10
N ASP A 23 -4.48 -0.31 12.56
CA ASP A 23 -4.63 -0.78 13.93
C ASP A 23 -3.43 -0.31 14.77
N ARG A 24 -3.72 0.49 15.80
CA ARG A 24 -2.73 1.04 16.75
C ARG A 24 -2.90 0.42 18.15
N SER A 25 -3.50 -0.75 18.26
CA SER A 25 -3.72 -1.46 19.53
C SER A 25 -2.42 -1.84 20.25
N ARG A 26 -1.33 -2.02 19.51
CA ARG A 26 0.02 -2.28 20.05
C ARG A 26 0.76 -0.95 20.26
N ALA A 27 1.35 -0.78 21.44
CA ALA A 27 2.07 0.44 21.79
C ALA A 27 3.36 0.65 20.95
N ASP A 28 4.02 -0.42 20.54
CA ASP A 28 5.32 -0.41 19.85
C ASP A 28 5.21 -0.38 18.32
N ARG A 29 4.04 -0.73 17.77
CA ARG A 29 3.83 -0.82 16.31
C ARG A 29 2.39 -0.54 15.91
N ALA A 30 2.21 0.10 14.75
CA ALA A 30 0.95 0.10 14.04
C ALA A 30 0.92 -1.04 13.02
N ARG A 31 -0.21 -1.75 12.93
CA ARG A 31 -0.48 -2.72 11.88
C ARG A 31 -1.30 -2.04 10.79
N LEU A 32 -0.82 -2.06 9.56
CA LEU A 32 -1.56 -1.58 8.41
C LEU A 32 -1.98 -2.77 7.57
N THR A 33 -3.27 -2.89 7.30
CA THR A 33 -3.85 -3.95 6.46
C THR A 33 -4.71 -3.32 5.39
N GLY A 34 -4.55 -3.75 4.15
CA GLY A 34 -5.23 -3.09 3.04
C GLY A 34 -5.24 -3.90 1.76
N GLN A 35 -5.64 -3.22 0.69
CA GLN A 35 -5.70 -3.71 -0.67
C GLN A 35 -4.95 -2.73 -1.58
N VAL A 36 -4.20 -3.26 -2.53
CA VAL A 36 -3.71 -2.52 -3.69
C VAL A 36 -4.39 -3.05 -4.94
N VAL A 37 -4.99 -2.15 -5.72
CA VAL A 37 -5.65 -2.46 -6.99
C VAL A 37 -4.83 -1.87 -8.12
N ASN A 38 -4.48 -2.70 -9.11
CA ASN A 38 -3.81 -2.25 -10.32
C ASN A 38 -4.83 -1.62 -11.29
N GLU A 39 -4.88 -0.30 -11.36
CA GLU A 39 -5.73 0.43 -12.31
C GLU A 39 -5.01 0.75 -13.64
N ARG A 40 -3.77 0.29 -13.79
CA ARG A 40 -2.98 0.47 -15.01
C ARG A 40 -3.56 -0.40 -16.14
N PRO A 41 -3.33 -0.05 -17.42
CA PRO A 41 -3.79 -0.85 -18.54
C PRO A 41 -2.95 -2.11 -18.78
N GLU A 42 -1.81 -2.25 -18.10
CA GLU A 42 -0.92 -3.40 -18.15
C GLU A 42 -0.85 -4.17 -16.82
N ASP A 43 -0.36 -5.40 -16.89
CA ASP A 43 -0.02 -6.16 -15.70
C ASP A 43 1.23 -5.58 -15.03
N VAL A 44 1.33 -5.79 -13.72
CA VAL A 44 2.50 -5.39 -12.95
C VAL A 44 3.08 -6.56 -12.18
N PHE A 45 4.39 -6.53 -12.01
CA PHE A 45 5.16 -7.63 -11.44
C PHE A 45 6.03 -7.14 -10.27
N GLU A 46 6.33 -8.04 -9.36
CA GLU A 46 7.17 -7.80 -8.18
C GLU A 46 6.74 -6.56 -7.38
N VAL A 47 5.46 -6.54 -7.01
CA VAL A 47 4.82 -5.37 -6.40
C VAL A 47 5.13 -5.34 -4.91
N SER A 48 5.67 -4.23 -4.44
CA SER A 48 5.84 -3.94 -3.01
C SER A 48 5.20 -2.60 -2.65
N VAL A 49 4.73 -2.51 -1.42
CA VAL A 49 4.18 -1.29 -0.84
C VAL A 49 5.00 -0.85 0.37
N THR A 50 5.11 0.46 0.57
CA THR A 50 5.72 1.07 1.74
C THR A 50 4.66 1.86 2.49
N ALA A 51 4.53 1.60 3.79
CA ALA A 51 3.81 2.48 4.70
C ALA A 51 4.79 3.45 5.36
N GLU A 52 4.45 4.72 5.36
CA GLU A 52 5.21 5.80 5.97
C GLU A 52 4.42 6.37 7.15
N ALA A 53 5.04 6.38 8.33
CA ALA A 53 4.54 7.13 9.49
C ALA A 53 4.97 8.59 9.36
N LEU A 54 4.03 9.53 9.42
CA LEU A 54 4.24 10.95 9.13
C LEU A 54 3.99 11.82 10.36
N ASP A 55 4.82 12.85 10.56
CA ASP A 55 4.52 13.94 11.50
C ASP A 55 3.48 14.91 10.93
N ALA A 56 3.10 15.93 11.73
CA ALA A 56 2.11 16.94 11.32
C ALA A 56 2.52 17.78 10.10
N ARG A 57 3.80 17.78 9.74
CA ARG A 57 4.37 18.51 8.60
C ARG A 57 4.57 17.59 7.39
N GLY A 58 4.20 16.31 7.49
CA GLY A 58 4.41 15.30 6.45
C GLY A 58 5.83 14.72 6.40
N LYS A 59 6.68 14.98 7.41
CA LYS A 59 8.00 14.34 7.50
C LYS A 59 7.83 12.87 7.84
N VAL A 60 8.53 12.01 7.12
CA VAL A 60 8.56 10.58 7.40
C VAL A 60 9.42 10.31 8.66
N LEU A 61 8.80 9.69 9.66
CA LEU A 61 9.43 9.32 10.93
C LEU A 61 9.82 7.83 10.98
N ALA A 62 9.03 6.97 10.35
CA ALA A 62 9.29 5.53 10.27
C ALA A 62 8.67 4.94 9.00
N ARG A 63 9.12 3.72 8.65
CA ARG A 63 8.61 2.97 7.49
C ARG A 63 8.40 1.51 7.82
N GLY A 64 7.43 0.91 7.16
CA GLY A 64 7.26 -0.53 7.02
C GLY A 64 7.12 -0.86 5.54
N ILE A 65 7.52 -2.07 5.14
CA ILE A 65 7.46 -2.53 3.74
C ILE A 65 6.78 -3.90 3.72
N ALA A 66 5.95 -4.14 2.72
CA ALA A 66 5.44 -5.47 2.40
C ALA A 66 5.59 -5.76 0.91
N TYR A 67 6.05 -6.96 0.62
CA TYR A 67 5.81 -7.58 -0.67
C TYR A 67 4.33 -7.93 -0.80
N VAL A 68 3.73 -7.61 -1.93
CA VAL A 68 2.30 -7.85 -2.19
C VAL A 68 2.14 -9.11 -3.01
N ASP A 69 2.72 -9.13 -4.22
CA ASP A 69 2.54 -10.22 -5.17
C ASP A 69 3.61 -10.15 -6.27
N SER A 70 3.90 -11.31 -6.87
CA SER A 70 4.77 -11.41 -8.05
C SER A 70 4.07 -10.93 -9.30
N ARG A 71 2.73 -10.95 -9.34
CA ARG A 71 1.92 -10.38 -10.41
C ARG A 71 0.57 -9.88 -9.91
N ILE A 72 0.21 -8.66 -10.31
CA ILE A 72 -1.15 -8.12 -10.18
C ILE A 72 -1.67 -7.83 -11.58
N GLY A 73 -2.70 -8.56 -12.00
CA GLY A 73 -3.33 -8.37 -13.30
C GLY A 73 -3.98 -7.00 -13.43
N ARG A 74 -4.19 -6.52 -14.65
CA ARG A 74 -4.99 -5.32 -14.91
C ARG A 74 -6.37 -5.43 -14.23
N GLY A 75 -6.70 -4.45 -13.39
CA GLY A 75 -7.97 -4.37 -12.66
C GLY A 75 -8.04 -5.23 -11.41
N ASP A 76 -7.07 -6.12 -11.18
CA ASP A 76 -7.05 -7.00 -10.02
C ASP A 76 -6.57 -6.28 -8.75
N GLY A 77 -7.04 -6.78 -7.61
CA GLY A 77 -6.63 -6.34 -6.28
C GLY A 77 -5.89 -7.44 -5.52
N ARG A 78 -4.88 -7.04 -4.74
CA ARG A 78 -4.18 -7.94 -3.81
C ARG A 78 -4.13 -7.36 -2.39
N PRO A 79 -4.36 -8.21 -1.37
CA PRO A 79 -4.22 -7.79 0.00
C PRO A 79 -2.74 -7.55 0.34
N PHE A 80 -2.50 -6.64 1.26
CA PHE A 80 -1.21 -6.53 1.93
C PHE A 80 -1.42 -6.33 3.43
N SER A 81 -0.39 -6.65 4.21
CA SER A 81 -0.39 -6.28 5.61
C SER A 81 1.04 -6.11 6.12
N MET A 82 1.36 -4.97 6.72
CA MET A 82 2.69 -4.68 7.27
C MET A 82 2.64 -4.12 8.70
N SER A 83 3.79 -4.11 9.36
CA SER A 83 3.96 -3.43 10.66
C SER A 83 4.85 -2.21 10.46
N VAL A 84 4.50 -1.10 11.10
CA VAL A 84 5.30 0.13 11.12
C VAL A 84 5.61 0.45 12.58
N PRO A 85 6.87 0.73 12.94
CA PRO A 85 7.20 1.16 14.29
C PRO A 85 6.40 2.38 14.72
N THR A 86 5.88 2.36 15.95
CA THR A 86 5.22 3.54 16.53
C THR A 86 6.30 4.52 16.99
N VAL A 87 6.41 5.66 16.31
CA VAL A 87 7.34 6.74 16.67
C VAL A 87 6.58 7.94 17.20
N ALA A 88 7.04 8.50 18.32
CA ALA A 88 6.46 9.70 18.92
C ALA A 88 6.36 10.84 17.89
N GLY A 89 5.23 11.55 17.88
CA GLY A 89 4.94 12.59 16.90
C GLY A 89 4.31 12.11 15.60
N THR A 90 4.08 10.80 15.42
CA THR A 90 3.31 10.28 14.28
C THR A 90 1.86 10.74 14.38
N THR A 91 1.40 11.49 13.39
CA THR A 91 0.01 11.96 13.31
C THR A 91 -0.79 11.18 12.28
N ASN A 92 -0.16 10.77 11.18
CA ASN A 92 -0.81 10.06 10.09
C ASN A 92 0.07 8.96 9.50
N PHE A 93 -0.54 8.06 8.72
CA PHE A 93 0.15 7.08 7.89
C PHE A 93 -0.21 7.31 6.43
N ARG A 94 0.74 7.03 5.54
CA ARG A 94 0.52 6.99 4.08
C ARG A 94 1.06 5.67 3.55
N VAL A 95 0.29 4.97 2.73
CA VAL A 95 0.78 3.80 1.97
C VAL A 95 0.98 4.19 0.51
N VAL A 96 2.09 3.73 -0.07
CA VAL A 96 2.47 3.95 -1.47
C VAL A 96 2.96 2.65 -2.10
N VAL A 97 2.74 2.45 -3.40
CA VAL A 97 3.48 1.41 -4.15
C VAL A 97 4.93 1.89 -4.29
N SER A 98 5.86 1.16 -3.70
CA SER A 98 7.27 1.56 -3.64
C SER A 98 8.13 0.93 -4.72
N SER A 99 7.74 -0.25 -5.22
CA SER A 99 8.38 -0.90 -6.36
C SER A 99 7.39 -1.76 -7.15
N PHE A 100 7.54 -1.76 -8.46
CA PHE A 100 6.90 -2.70 -9.38
C PHE A 100 7.62 -2.67 -10.73
N ARG A 101 7.35 -3.66 -11.57
CA ARG A 101 7.73 -3.66 -12.99
C ARG A 101 6.45 -3.69 -13.82
N ALA A 102 6.25 -2.70 -14.67
CA ALA A 102 5.17 -2.73 -15.65
C ALA A 102 5.55 -3.68 -16.79
N GLY A 103 4.61 -4.53 -17.20
CA GLY A 103 4.81 -5.40 -18.34
C GLY A 103 3.51 -5.60 -19.09
N TYR A 104 3.53 -5.35 -20.40
CA TYR A 104 2.65 -6.07 -21.31
C TYR A 104 3.10 -7.52 -21.21
N GLY A 105 2.33 -8.39 -20.55
CA GLY A 105 2.71 -9.79 -20.43
C GLY A 105 3.14 -10.28 -21.81
N ASN A 106 4.33 -10.87 -21.92
CA ASN A 106 4.68 -11.63 -23.11
C ASN A 106 3.59 -12.70 -23.22
N GLN A 107 2.58 -12.47 -24.04
CA GLN A 107 1.86 -13.55 -24.67
C GLN A 107 2.95 -14.30 -25.41
N SER A 108 3.38 -15.41 -24.83
CA SER A 108 4.18 -16.41 -25.52
C SER A 108 3.42 -16.73 -26.79
N GLN A 109 3.80 -16.08 -27.88
CA GLN A 109 3.38 -16.49 -29.21
C GLN A 109 3.95 -17.89 -29.36
N GLY A 110 3.09 -18.88 -29.44
CA GLY A 110 3.53 -20.24 -29.71
C GLY A 110 2.36 -21.09 -30.19
N PRO A 111 2.65 -22.18 -30.91
CA PRO A 111 3.78 -22.40 -31.82
C PRO A 111 3.58 -21.72 -33.19
#